data_AF-A0A6L9J0L4-F1
#
_entry.id   AF-A0A6L9J0L4-F1
#
_cell.length_a   1.000
_cell.length_b   1.000
_cell.length_c   1.000
_cell.angle_alpha   90.00
_cell.angle_beta   90.00
_cell.angle_gamma   90.00
#
_symmetry.space_group_name_H-M   'P 1'
#
loop_
_entity.id
_entity.type
_entity.pdbx_description
1 polymer ?
#
loop_
_entity_poly.entity_id
_entity_poly.type
_entity_poly.pdbx_seq_one_letter_code
_entity_poly.pdbx_strand_id
1 'polypeptide(L)'
;MASIFPWWARRGLRQHVVRVRTDWVRAAQVINYGPVAAVCYGSRPRTSYRRGVAGALGLTDEQVVFTGQRSTWYNTGIPYTDLRWLGLRPITTPTSRTRALIIHAWRGDDWRVYTFTLDAPLELAQFLSRETGLPLRELNAREDFGPATATRLFQDMHGQWQPEYDADLYLAPDRLLFDWRDPVVLASMLRLDVYPRGELLRIEYEAESGDPAVVGFAVRGAEDWAAAIARRTAAPLAIHSGRKRKDDTN
;
A
#
# COMPACT_ATOMS: atom_id res chain seq x y z
N MET A 1 0.68 -24.17 16.95
CA MET A 1 -0.05 -23.35 15.95
C MET A 1 -0.47 -24.24 14.78
N ALA A 2 -1.73 -24.16 14.34
CA ALA A 2 -2.18 -24.87 13.14
C ALA A 2 -1.68 -24.13 11.89
N SER A 3 -0.94 -24.82 11.01
CA SER A 3 -0.37 -24.19 9.81
C SER A 3 -1.44 -23.81 8.79
N ILE A 4 -1.24 -22.67 8.14
CA ILE A 4 -2.20 -22.05 7.20
C ILE A 4 -2.36 -22.82 5.88
N PHE A 5 -1.52 -23.83 5.63
CA PHE A 5 -1.54 -24.65 4.42
C PHE A 5 -2.20 -26.01 4.63
N PRO A 6 -2.99 -26.55 3.67
CA PRO A 6 -3.43 -27.95 3.68
C PRO A 6 -2.25 -28.93 3.64
N TRP A 7 -2.37 -30.08 4.29
CA TRP A 7 -1.25 -31.04 4.50
C TRP A 7 -0.58 -31.53 3.19
N TRP A 8 -1.34 -31.75 2.12
CA TRP A 8 -0.81 -32.20 0.82
C TRP A 8 -0.09 -31.06 0.08
N ALA A 9 -0.57 -29.82 0.24
CA ALA A 9 0.12 -28.63 -0.26
C ALA A 9 1.45 -28.40 0.50
N ARG A 10 1.51 -28.76 1.80
CA ARG A 10 2.72 -28.63 2.62
C ARG A 10 3.91 -29.44 2.10
N ARG A 11 3.71 -30.67 1.60
CA ARG A 11 4.84 -31.49 1.13
C ARG A 11 5.51 -30.88 -0.09
N GLY A 12 4.72 -30.53 -1.11
CA GLY A 12 5.24 -29.88 -2.31
C GLY A 12 5.83 -28.49 -2.02
N LEU A 13 5.17 -27.70 -1.16
CA LEU A 13 5.66 -26.38 -0.76
C LEU A 13 6.97 -26.47 0.03
N ARG A 14 7.11 -27.45 0.94
CA ARG A 14 8.35 -27.68 1.69
C ARG A 14 9.51 -28.03 0.76
N GLN A 15 9.29 -28.91 -0.22
CA GLN A 15 10.31 -29.21 -1.24
C GLN A 15 10.68 -27.97 -2.05
N HIS A 16 9.71 -27.14 -2.41
CA HIS A 16 9.94 -25.89 -3.10
C HIS A 16 10.79 -24.92 -2.26
N VAL A 17 10.47 -24.74 -0.97
CA VAL A 17 11.26 -23.90 -0.05
C VAL A 17 12.70 -24.40 0.07
N VAL A 18 12.90 -25.71 0.21
CA VAL A 18 14.25 -26.30 0.23
C VAL A 18 15.00 -26.01 -1.06
N ARG A 19 14.34 -26.17 -2.22
CA ARG A 19 14.94 -25.88 -3.53
C ARG A 19 15.33 -24.40 -3.65
N VAL A 20 14.43 -23.47 -3.30
CA VAL A 20 14.70 -22.03 -3.33
C VAL A 20 15.89 -21.68 -2.43
N ARG A 21 15.97 -22.27 -1.23
CA ARG A 21 17.13 -22.09 -0.35
C ARG A 21 18.42 -22.56 -1.03
N THR A 22 18.41 -23.73 -1.65
CA THR A 22 19.58 -24.25 -2.39
C THR A 22 19.96 -23.32 -3.54
N ASP A 23 18.99 -22.80 -4.28
CA ASP A 23 19.23 -21.89 -5.41
C ASP A 23 19.85 -20.57 -4.94
N TRP A 24 19.36 -19.99 -3.83
CA TRP A 24 19.93 -18.77 -3.24
C TRP A 24 21.37 -18.98 -2.75
N VAL A 25 21.64 -20.10 -2.07
CA VAL A 25 23.00 -20.45 -1.64
C VAL A 25 23.94 -20.62 -2.84
N ARG A 26 23.47 -21.29 -3.91
CA ARG A 26 24.26 -21.44 -5.15
C ARG A 26 24.52 -20.11 -5.85
N ALA A 27 23.60 -19.16 -5.73
CA ALA A 27 23.76 -17.80 -6.22
C ALA A 27 24.61 -16.91 -5.29
N ALA A 28 25.25 -17.50 -4.26
CA ALA A 28 26.04 -16.80 -3.25
C ALA A 28 25.28 -15.68 -2.52
N GLN A 29 23.95 -15.80 -2.43
CA GLN A 29 23.15 -14.88 -1.61
C GLN A 29 23.32 -15.23 -0.14
N VAL A 30 23.62 -14.22 0.67
CA VAL A 30 23.55 -14.35 2.13
C VAL A 30 22.08 -14.26 2.53
N ILE A 31 21.65 -15.24 3.31
CA ILE A 31 20.27 -15.41 3.74
C ILE A 31 20.18 -15.05 5.21
N ASN A 32 19.61 -13.88 5.50
CA ASN A 32 19.44 -13.37 6.86
C ASN A 32 18.23 -13.98 7.55
N TYR A 33 17.20 -14.33 6.77
CA TYR A 33 16.04 -15.06 7.28
C TYR A 33 15.41 -15.96 6.22
N GLY A 34 15.02 -17.17 6.63
CA GLY A 34 14.27 -18.10 5.77
C GLY A 34 15.16 -18.84 4.75
N PRO A 35 14.63 -19.15 3.55
CA PRO A 35 13.25 -18.95 3.12
C PRO A 35 12.25 -19.76 3.95
N VAL A 36 11.04 -19.23 4.11
CA VAL A 36 9.90 -19.86 4.77
C VAL A 36 8.71 -19.97 3.82
N ALA A 37 7.82 -20.92 4.08
CA ALA A 37 6.60 -21.07 3.32
C ALA A 37 5.68 -19.85 3.52
N ALA A 38 5.24 -19.25 2.42
CA ALA A 38 4.34 -18.09 2.44
C ALA A 38 3.35 -18.11 1.27
N VAL A 39 2.27 -17.35 1.38
CA VAL A 39 1.36 -17.01 0.27
C VAL A 39 1.46 -15.52 -0.01
N CYS A 40 1.78 -15.15 -1.24
CA CYS A 40 1.70 -13.78 -1.74
C CYS A 40 0.34 -13.53 -2.39
N TYR A 41 -0.32 -12.43 -2.05
CA TYR A 41 -1.60 -12.03 -2.64
C TYR A 41 -1.49 -10.95 -3.72
N GLY A 42 -0.26 -10.55 -4.09
CA GLY A 42 0.03 -9.54 -5.10
C GLY A 42 0.75 -8.32 -4.53
N SER A 43 0.94 -7.31 -5.39
CA SER A 43 1.66 -6.05 -5.12
C SER A 43 0.74 -4.82 -5.05
N ARG A 44 -0.57 -5.05 -4.91
CA ARG A 44 -1.62 -4.04 -4.73
C ARG A 44 -2.51 -4.46 -3.55
N PRO A 45 -3.10 -3.49 -2.83
CA PRO A 45 -4.13 -3.79 -1.82
C PRO A 45 -5.32 -4.50 -2.47
N ARG A 46 -6.05 -5.29 -1.67
CA ARG A 46 -7.18 -6.09 -2.15
C ARG A 46 -8.34 -6.03 -1.19
N THR A 47 -9.54 -5.98 -1.74
CA THR A 47 -10.80 -6.13 -1.00
C THR A 47 -11.04 -7.58 -0.55
N SER A 48 -10.43 -8.56 -1.22
CA SER A 48 -10.51 -9.97 -0.84
C SER A 48 -9.22 -10.75 -1.07
N TYR A 49 -8.93 -11.68 -0.16
CA TYR A 49 -7.73 -12.52 -0.16
C TYR A 49 -8.04 -13.99 -0.49
N ARG A 50 -8.88 -14.21 -1.51
CA ARG A 50 -9.34 -15.55 -1.91
C ARG A 50 -8.32 -16.35 -2.72
N ARG A 51 -7.46 -15.67 -3.48
CA ARG A 51 -6.46 -16.30 -4.37
C ARG A 51 -5.09 -15.67 -4.13
N GLY A 52 -4.10 -16.49 -3.87
CA GLY A 52 -2.70 -16.09 -3.74
C GLY A 52 -1.78 -17.18 -4.29
N VAL A 53 -0.51 -16.84 -4.46
CA VAL A 53 0.53 -17.76 -4.93
C VAL A 53 1.28 -18.26 -3.71
N ALA A 54 1.26 -19.57 -3.49
CA ALA A 54 2.11 -20.22 -2.50
C ALA A 54 3.57 -20.25 -3.00
N GLY A 55 4.52 -20.03 -2.10
CA GLY A 55 5.93 -19.93 -2.44
C GLY A 55 6.83 -19.83 -1.22
N ALA A 56 8.07 -19.43 -1.48
CA ALA A 56 9.13 -19.21 -0.52
C ALA A 56 9.34 -17.70 -0.33
N LEU A 57 9.21 -17.21 0.89
CA LEU A 57 9.54 -15.83 1.29
C LEU A 57 10.79 -15.85 2.16
N GLY A 58 11.73 -14.93 1.94
CA GLY A 58 12.91 -14.80 2.78
C GLY A 58 13.52 -13.42 2.69
N LEU A 59 14.54 -13.21 3.51
CA LEU A 59 15.28 -11.96 3.63
C LEU A 59 16.73 -12.27 3.29
N THR A 60 17.27 -11.58 2.28
CA THR A 60 18.70 -11.64 1.93
C THR A 60 19.41 -10.39 2.47
N ASP A 61 20.66 -10.13 2.07
CA ASP A 61 21.40 -8.94 2.55
C ASP A 61 20.72 -7.62 2.25
N GLU A 62 20.13 -7.48 1.07
CA GLU A 62 19.66 -6.16 0.61
C GLU A 62 18.16 -6.11 0.33
N GLN A 63 17.44 -7.23 0.45
CA GLN A 63 16.07 -7.30 -0.05
C GLN A 63 15.20 -8.38 0.60
N VAL A 64 13.89 -8.12 0.55
CA VAL A 64 12.84 -9.13 0.76
C VAL A 64 12.61 -9.86 -0.55
N VAL A 65 12.74 -11.19 -0.55
CA VAL A 65 12.59 -12.01 -1.76
C VAL A 65 11.43 -12.98 -1.61
N PHE A 66 10.56 -13.01 -2.61
CA PHE A 66 9.52 -14.04 -2.75
C PHE A 66 9.64 -14.77 -4.07
N THR A 67 9.61 -16.10 -4.02
CA THR A 67 9.58 -16.99 -5.19
C THR A 67 8.35 -17.88 -5.13
N GLY A 68 7.48 -17.81 -6.13
CA GLY A 68 6.27 -18.64 -6.22
C GLY A 68 6.56 -20.06 -6.70
N GLN A 69 5.76 -21.01 -6.20
CA GLN A 69 5.95 -22.44 -6.48
C GLN A 69 5.47 -22.85 -7.87
N ARG A 70 4.25 -22.44 -8.23
CA ARG A 70 3.54 -22.86 -9.47
C ARG A 70 3.27 -21.70 -10.43
N SER A 71 3.56 -20.49 -9.99
CA SER A 71 3.37 -19.27 -10.76
C SER A 71 4.44 -18.28 -10.33
N THR A 72 5.03 -17.60 -11.31
CA THR A 72 6.03 -16.56 -11.09
C THR A 72 5.44 -15.15 -11.09
N TRP A 73 4.12 -15.02 -11.24
CA TRP A 73 3.43 -13.72 -11.34
C TRP A 73 3.68 -12.77 -10.17
N TYR A 74 3.99 -13.33 -8.99
CA TYR A 74 4.30 -12.55 -7.79
C TYR A 74 5.74 -12.70 -7.33
N ASN A 75 6.62 -13.27 -8.15
CA ASN A 75 8.05 -13.26 -7.86
C ASN A 75 8.51 -11.81 -7.71
N THR A 76 9.20 -11.52 -6.62
CA THR A 76 9.64 -10.17 -6.32
C THR A 76 10.91 -10.18 -5.49
N GLY A 77 11.76 -9.19 -5.73
CA GLY A 77 12.85 -8.77 -4.87
C GLY A 77 12.56 -7.31 -4.54
N ILE A 78 12.38 -7.00 -3.26
CA ILE A 78 12.07 -5.66 -2.76
C ILE A 78 13.30 -5.18 -1.99
N PRO A 79 14.11 -4.29 -2.56
CA PRO A 79 15.25 -3.71 -1.86
C PRO A 79 14.82 -3.08 -0.53
N TYR A 80 15.67 -3.17 0.49
CA TYR A 80 15.43 -2.54 1.79
C TYR A 80 15.34 -1.02 1.65
N THR A 81 16.11 -0.44 0.74
CA THR A 81 16.06 0.99 0.37
C THR A 81 14.72 1.42 -0.20
N ASP A 82 13.90 0.49 -0.68
CA ASP A 82 12.60 0.76 -1.29
C ASP A 82 11.45 0.58 -0.30
N LEU A 83 11.70 -0.09 0.84
CA LEU A 83 10.71 -0.27 1.89
C LEU A 83 10.35 1.07 2.52
N ARG A 84 9.06 1.30 2.73
CA ARG A 84 8.55 2.53 3.35
C ARG A 84 7.77 2.21 4.60
N TRP A 85 6.96 1.15 4.58
CA TRP A 85 6.13 0.76 5.71
C TRP A 85 6.05 -0.74 5.89
N LEU A 86 6.04 -1.14 7.16
CA LEU A 86 5.88 -2.52 7.61
C LEU A 86 4.68 -2.60 8.54
N GLY A 87 3.80 -3.56 8.27
CA GLY A 87 2.61 -3.71 9.08
C GLY A 87 2.13 -5.14 9.20
N LEU A 88 1.44 -5.43 10.29
CA LEU A 88 0.70 -6.67 10.48
C LEU A 88 -0.79 -6.37 10.49
N ARG A 89 -1.55 -7.07 9.66
CA ARG A 89 -2.99 -6.87 9.53
C ARG A 89 -3.75 -8.19 9.65
N PRO A 90 -4.83 -8.27 10.42
CA PRO A 90 -5.74 -9.40 10.32
C PRO A 90 -6.43 -9.40 8.94
N ILE A 91 -6.33 -10.50 8.22
CA ILE A 91 -7.04 -10.71 6.95
C ILE A 91 -7.92 -11.96 7.04
N THR A 92 -8.99 -11.97 6.26
CA THR A 92 -9.85 -13.14 6.09
C THR A 92 -9.53 -13.82 4.77
N THR A 93 -9.13 -15.08 4.85
CA THR A 93 -8.97 -16.00 3.72
C THR A 93 -10.15 -16.95 3.67
N PRO A 94 -10.35 -17.74 2.59
CA PRO A 94 -11.46 -18.67 2.51
C PRO A 94 -11.50 -19.71 3.64
N THR A 95 -10.36 -20.03 4.23
CA THR A 95 -10.21 -21.14 5.19
C THR A 95 -9.95 -20.67 6.62
N SER A 96 -9.56 -19.42 6.83
CA SER A 96 -9.27 -18.88 8.16
C SER A 96 -9.14 -17.36 8.19
N ARG A 97 -9.31 -16.78 9.39
CA ARG A 97 -8.79 -15.46 9.72
C ARG A 97 -7.33 -15.64 10.18
N THR A 98 -6.42 -14.89 9.58
CA THR A 98 -4.99 -14.96 9.89
C THR A 98 -4.37 -13.57 9.91
N ARG A 99 -3.13 -13.45 10.40
CA ARG A 99 -2.36 -12.21 10.30
C ARG A 99 -1.51 -12.26 9.05
N ALA A 100 -1.53 -11.16 8.29
CA ALA A 100 -0.69 -10.97 7.13
C ALA A 100 0.37 -9.91 7.41
N LEU A 101 1.57 -10.14 6.90
CA LEU A 101 2.59 -9.12 6.74
C LEU A 101 2.24 -8.27 5.52
N ILE A 102 2.11 -6.97 5.75
CA ILE A 102 1.91 -5.94 4.74
C ILE A 102 3.21 -5.15 4.61
N ILE A 103 3.72 -5.06 3.38
CA ILE A 103 4.90 -4.29 3.05
C ILE A 103 4.51 -3.25 2.03
N HIS A 104 4.68 -1.97 2.37
CA HIS A 104 4.60 -0.91 1.38
C HIS A 104 6.00 -0.52 0.94
N ALA A 105 6.18 -0.39 -0.36
CA ALA A 105 7.46 -0.09 -0.97
C ALA A 105 7.27 0.74 -2.23
N TRP A 106 8.27 1.54 -2.56
CA TRP A 106 8.44 2.01 -3.94
C TRP A 106 9.00 0.87 -4.79
N ARG A 107 8.71 0.88 -6.09
CA ARG A 107 9.35 -0.02 -7.04
C ARG A 107 9.55 0.75 -8.33
N GLY A 108 10.74 1.35 -8.47
CA GLY A 108 10.87 2.50 -9.35
C GLY A 108 9.89 3.58 -8.92
N ASP A 109 9.11 4.11 -9.86
CA ASP A 109 8.18 5.21 -9.60
C ASP A 109 6.79 4.74 -9.16
N ASP A 110 6.57 3.43 -8.95
CA ASP A 110 5.27 2.89 -8.55
C ASP A 110 5.23 2.49 -7.07
N TRP A 111 4.20 2.95 -6.36
CA TRP A 111 3.89 2.47 -5.03
C TRP A 111 3.29 1.06 -5.06
N ARG A 112 3.85 0.15 -4.28
CA ARG A 112 3.42 -1.26 -4.19
C ARG A 112 3.06 -1.62 -2.76
N VAL A 113 2.03 -2.46 -2.63
CA VAL A 113 1.59 -3.01 -1.34
C VAL A 113 1.58 -4.52 -1.45
N TYR A 114 2.59 -5.15 -0.89
CA TYR A 114 2.71 -6.60 -0.85
C TYR A 114 2.01 -7.15 0.37
N THR A 115 1.20 -8.19 0.19
CA THR A 115 0.50 -8.87 1.28
C THR A 115 0.92 -10.33 1.31
N PHE A 116 1.50 -10.75 2.44
CA PHE A 116 1.97 -12.11 2.67
C PHE A 116 1.28 -12.75 3.87
N THR A 117 0.89 -14.02 3.74
CA THR A 117 0.57 -14.86 4.91
C THR A 117 1.59 -15.98 5.04
N LEU A 118 1.93 -16.32 6.28
CA LEU A 118 2.88 -17.35 6.67
C LEU A 118 2.53 -17.82 8.08
N ASP A 119 3.16 -18.90 8.56
CA ASP A 119 2.83 -19.47 9.87
C ASP A 119 3.24 -18.54 11.04
N ALA A 120 4.34 -17.80 10.90
CA ALA A 120 4.87 -16.87 11.90
C ALA A 120 5.14 -15.47 11.32
N PRO A 121 4.09 -14.69 10.96
CA PRO A 121 4.27 -13.40 10.29
C PRO A 121 4.92 -12.36 11.20
N LEU A 122 4.69 -12.43 12.51
CA LEU A 122 5.28 -11.50 13.49
C LEU A 122 6.80 -11.62 13.57
N GLU A 123 7.33 -12.84 13.58
CA GLU A 123 8.77 -13.09 13.69
C GLU A 123 9.53 -12.50 12.50
N LEU A 124 9.07 -12.77 11.28
CA LEU A 124 9.66 -12.21 10.06
C LEU A 124 9.52 -10.68 10.03
N ALA A 125 8.37 -10.14 10.44
CA ALA A 125 8.14 -8.69 10.47
C ALA A 125 9.05 -7.97 11.49
N GLN A 126 9.25 -8.56 12.67
CA GLN A 126 10.17 -8.04 13.69
C GLN A 126 11.62 -8.11 13.22
N PHE A 127 12.01 -9.18 12.53
CA PHE A 127 13.33 -9.28 11.92
C PHE A 127 13.52 -8.17 10.88
N LEU A 128 12.59 -8.04 9.93
CA LEU A 128 12.65 -7.01 8.89
C LEU A 128 12.66 -5.59 9.47
N SER A 129 11.90 -5.34 10.54
CA SER A 129 11.91 -4.06 11.27
C SER A 129 13.28 -3.74 11.87
N ARG A 130 13.97 -4.73 12.46
CA ARG A 130 15.33 -4.53 12.99
C ARG A 130 16.35 -4.27 11.89
N GLU A 131 16.29 -5.03 10.80
CA GLU A 131 17.23 -4.87 9.68
C GLU A 131 17.07 -3.53 8.96
N THR A 132 15.84 -3.04 8.84
CA THR A 132 15.55 -1.83 8.04
C THR A 132 15.43 -0.57 8.88
N GLY A 133 15.35 -0.70 10.20
CA GLY A 133 15.00 0.39 11.12
C GLY A 133 13.56 0.88 11.00
N LEU A 134 12.75 0.30 10.10
CA LEU A 134 11.36 0.72 9.92
C LEU A 134 10.50 0.23 11.08
N PRO A 135 9.64 1.10 11.65
CA PRO A 135 8.77 0.69 12.76
C PRO A 135 7.72 -0.31 12.28
N LEU A 136 7.59 -1.42 13.01
CA LEU A 136 6.51 -2.39 12.82
C LEU A 136 5.20 -1.88 13.41
N ARG A 137 4.13 -1.86 12.62
CA ARG A 137 2.82 -1.34 13.03
C ARG A 137 1.73 -2.41 13.01
N GLU A 138 0.76 -2.30 13.92
CA GLU A 138 -0.48 -3.07 13.84
C GLU A 138 -1.47 -2.32 12.96
N LEU A 139 -1.63 -2.75 11.71
CA LEU A 139 -2.52 -2.09 10.78
C LEU A 139 -3.95 -2.57 11.02
N ASN A 140 -4.85 -1.65 11.36
CA ASN A 140 -6.27 -1.92 11.29
C ASN A 140 -6.78 -1.78 9.84
N ALA A 141 -8.01 -2.24 9.57
CA ALA A 141 -8.59 -2.18 8.22
C ALA A 141 -8.75 -0.75 7.65
N ARG A 142 -8.58 0.29 8.48
CA ARG A 142 -8.73 1.70 8.13
C ARG A 142 -7.40 2.42 7.89
N GLU A 143 -6.25 1.73 7.97
CA GLU A 143 -4.91 2.32 7.72
C GLU A 143 -4.49 2.35 6.26
N ASP A 144 -5.15 1.59 5.40
CA ASP A 144 -5.16 1.80 3.95
C ASP A 144 -6.57 2.24 3.57
N PHE A 145 -6.73 3.19 2.66
CA PHE A 145 -8.06 3.58 2.14
C PHE A 145 -8.05 3.62 0.61
N GLY A 146 -9.11 3.11 -0.01
CA GLY A 146 -9.11 2.76 -1.43
C GLY A 146 -8.43 1.41 -1.72
N PRO A 147 -8.05 1.15 -2.98
CA PRO A 147 -8.15 2.05 -4.12
C PRO A 147 -9.60 2.31 -4.52
N ALA A 148 -9.87 3.50 -5.05
CA ALA A 148 -11.13 3.81 -5.72
C ALA A 148 -10.84 4.59 -7.00
N THR A 149 -11.66 4.38 -8.02
CA THR A 149 -11.60 5.18 -9.25
C THR A 149 -11.90 6.65 -8.93
N ALA A 150 -11.05 7.54 -9.42
CA ALA A 150 -11.20 8.98 -9.32
C ALA A 150 -10.73 9.67 -10.60
N THR A 151 -11.29 10.84 -10.90
CA THR A 151 -10.79 11.74 -11.94
C THR A 151 -9.92 12.80 -11.30
N ARG A 152 -8.67 12.93 -11.75
CA ARG A 152 -7.82 14.06 -11.35
C ARG A 152 -8.27 15.32 -12.05
N LEU A 153 -8.30 16.41 -11.30
CA LEU A 153 -8.72 17.73 -11.75
C LEU A 153 -7.62 18.74 -11.43
N PHE A 154 -7.41 19.68 -12.35
CA PHE A 154 -6.60 20.87 -12.09
C PHE A 154 -7.49 22.12 -12.15
N GLN A 155 -7.02 23.19 -11.52
CA GLN A 155 -7.70 24.47 -11.55
C GLN A 155 -7.06 25.35 -12.64
N ASP A 156 -7.85 25.82 -13.60
CA ASP A 156 -7.37 26.72 -14.65
C ASP A 156 -7.17 28.16 -14.14
N MET A 157 -6.69 29.05 -15.02
CA MET A 157 -6.43 30.46 -14.69
C MET A 157 -7.68 31.25 -14.26
N HIS A 158 -8.88 30.73 -14.52
CA HIS A 158 -10.15 31.33 -14.12
C HIS A 158 -10.70 30.73 -12.82
N GLY A 159 -9.96 29.80 -12.20
CA GLY A 159 -10.40 29.12 -11.00
C GLY A 159 -11.38 27.97 -11.26
N GLN A 160 -11.59 27.55 -12.51
CA GLN A 160 -12.50 26.47 -12.85
C GLN A 160 -11.78 25.11 -12.83
N TRP A 161 -12.50 24.07 -12.42
CA TRP A 161 -11.98 22.71 -12.38
C TRP A 161 -12.10 22.05 -13.75
N GLN A 162 -10.99 21.56 -14.27
CA GLN A 162 -10.92 20.85 -15.55
C GLN A 162 -10.46 19.41 -15.32
N PRO A 163 -11.13 18.40 -15.91
CA PRO A 163 -10.72 17.01 -15.82
C PRO A 163 -9.41 16.79 -16.59
N GLU A 164 -8.52 16.02 -15.98
CA GLU A 164 -7.26 15.61 -16.60
C GLU A 164 -7.39 14.17 -17.11
N TYR A 165 -7.50 13.19 -16.20
CA TYR A 165 -7.72 11.78 -16.53
C TYR A 165 -8.22 10.97 -15.32
N ASP A 166 -8.73 9.76 -15.61
CA ASP A 166 -9.21 8.81 -14.61
C ASP A 166 -8.12 7.81 -14.20
N ALA A 167 -7.97 7.57 -12.90
CA ALA A 167 -7.10 6.52 -12.37
C ALA A 167 -7.52 6.08 -10.96
N ASP A 168 -6.71 5.23 -10.33
CA ASP A 168 -6.91 4.82 -8.94
C ASP A 168 -6.40 5.91 -7.99
N LEU A 169 -7.26 6.33 -7.07
CA LEU A 169 -6.88 7.07 -5.87
C LEU A 169 -6.65 6.10 -4.72
N TYR A 170 -5.54 6.23 -4.01
CA TYR A 170 -5.18 5.37 -2.90
C TYR A 170 -4.52 6.16 -1.76
N LEU A 171 -5.04 6.01 -0.55
CA LEU A 171 -4.44 6.62 0.65
C LEU A 171 -3.55 5.60 1.36
N ALA A 172 -2.26 5.71 1.10
CA ALA A 172 -1.21 5.04 1.85
C ALA A 172 -1.08 5.66 3.26
N PRO A 173 -0.25 5.07 4.14
CA PRO A 173 -0.16 5.55 5.52
C PRO A 173 0.37 6.98 5.67
N ASP A 174 1.26 7.44 4.79
CA ASP A 174 1.92 8.76 4.84
C ASP A 174 1.68 9.65 3.62
N ARG A 175 0.92 9.17 2.62
CA ARG A 175 0.67 9.89 1.38
C ARG A 175 -0.64 9.48 0.72
N LEU A 176 -1.21 10.41 -0.04
CA LEU A 176 -2.23 10.12 -1.03
C LEU A 176 -1.55 9.90 -2.38
N LEU A 177 -1.96 8.84 -3.09
CA LEU A 177 -1.41 8.45 -4.38
C LEU A 177 -2.50 8.49 -5.43
N PHE A 178 -2.20 9.09 -6.56
CA PHE A 178 -3.00 8.98 -7.78
C PHE A 178 -2.23 8.18 -8.83
N ASP A 179 -2.93 7.26 -9.49
CA ASP A 179 -2.36 6.24 -10.39
C ASP A 179 -1.16 5.49 -9.78
N TRP A 180 -1.13 5.37 -8.45
CA TRP A 180 -0.05 4.74 -7.69
C TRP A 180 1.34 5.37 -7.82
N ARG A 181 1.45 6.57 -8.39
CA ARG A 181 2.72 7.26 -8.64
C ARG A 181 2.75 8.60 -7.97
N ASP A 182 1.78 9.46 -8.31
CA ASP A 182 1.77 10.87 -7.96
C ASP A 182 1.47 11.06 -6.48
N PRO A 183 2.48 11.32 -5.63
CA PRO A 183 2.30 11.30 -4.20
C PRO A 183 2.07 12.71 -3.67
N VAL A 184 0.94 12.95 -3.04
CA VAL A 184 0.76 14.09 -2.12
C VAL A 184 1.08 13.59 -0.71
N VAL A 185 2.23 13.98 -0.18
CA VAL A 185 2.67 13.60 1.17
C VAL A 185 1.72 14.23 2.19
N LEU A 186 1.23 13.44 3.16
CA LEU A 186 0.26 13.93 4.13
C LEU A 186 0.81 15.06 5.01
N ALA A 187 2.12 15.05 5.25
CA ALA A 187 2.79 16.08 6.03
C ALA A 187 2.88 17.44 5.31
N SER A 188 2.80 17.47 3.96
CA SER A 188 2.82 18.72 3.19
C SER A 188 1.42 19.26 2.91
N MET A 189 0.36 18.52 3.27
CA MET A 189 -1.01 18.99 3.08
C MET A 189 -1.30 20.18 4.00
N LEU A 190 -1.75 21.27 3.38
CA LEU A 190 -2.08 22.52 4.05
C LEU A 190 -3.58 22.61 4.31
N ARG A 191 -4.40 22.11 3.37
CA ARG A 191 -5.86 22.27 3.44
C ARG A 191 -6.60 21.20 2.63
N LEU A 192 -7.78 20.82 3.13
CA LEU A 192 -8.75 19.97 2.44
C LEU A 192 -10.08 20.70 2.32
N ASP A 193 -10.65 20.72 1.13
CA ASP A 193 -12.02 21.21 0.92
C ASP A 193 -12.83 20.15 0.20
N VAL A 194 -14.10 20.02 0.59
CA VAL A 194 -15.06 19.15 -0.11
C VAL A 194 -16.15 20.04 -0.69
N TYR A 195 -16.32 20.00 -2.01
CA TYR A 195 -17.29 20.84 -2.72
C TYR A 195 -18.66 20.14 -2.85
N PRO A 196 -19.75 20.91 -3.09
CA PRO A 196 -21.13 20.42 -2.95
C PRO A 196 -21.43 19.15 -3.75
N ARG A 197 -22.22 18.26 -3.13
CA ARG A 197 -22.51 16.84 -3.47
C ARG A 197 -21.46 15.81 -3.03
N GLY A 198 -20.36 16.22 -2.38
CA GLY A 198 -19.40 15.26 -1.81
C GLY A 198 -18.67 14.45 -2.89
N GLU A 199 -18.57 15.02 -4.09
CA GLU A 199 -17.97 14.39 -5.26
C GLU A 199 -16.57 14.93 -5.55
N LEU A 200 -16.22 16.12 -5.05
CA LEU A 200 -14.92 16.75 -5.29
C LEU A 200 -14.14 16.96 -3.99
N LEU A 201 -12.96 16.36 -3.92
CA LEU A 201 -11.93 16.59 -2.92
C LEU A 201 -10.87 17.54 -3.48
N ARG A 202 -10.76 18.76 -2.93
CA ARG A 202 -9.66 19.68 -3.19
C ARG A 202 -8.59 19.50 -2.12
N ILE A 203 -7.34 19.43 -2.55
CA ILE A 203 -6.17 19.34 -1.68
C ILE A 203 -5.23 20.46 -2.04
N GLU A 204 -4.87 21.25 -1.04
CA GLU A 204 -3.80 22.23 -1.11
C GLU A 204 -2.62 21.70 -0.31
N TYR A 205 -1.44 21.75 -0.90
CA TYR A 205 -0.23 21.18 -0.32
C TYR A 205 1.00 21.99 -0.72
N GLU A 206 2.05 21.92 0.07
CA GLU A 206 3.37 22.46 -0.29
C GLU A 206 4.04 21.50 -1.30
N ALA A 207 4.32 22.00 -2.51
CA ALA A 207 5.04 21.24 -3.53
C ALA A 207 6.53 21.13 -3.19
N GLU A 208 7.26 20.27 -3.92
CA GLU A 208 8.71 20.15 -3.73
C GLU A 208 9.47 21.46 -4.03
N SER A 209 8.90 22.36 -4.85
CA SER A 209 9.44 23.69 -5.07
C SER A 209 9.30 24.64 -3.86
N GLY A 210 8.50 24.26 -2.85
CA GLY A 210 8.11 25.10 -1.73
C GLY A 210 6.87 25.98 -2.01
N ASP A 211 6.37 26.00 -3.25
CA ASP A 211 5.19 26.77 -3.59
C ASP A 211 3.90 26.01 -3.22
N PRO A 212 2.85 26.71 -2.77
CA PRO A 212 1.53 26.10 -2.61
C PRO A 212 1.02 25.59 -3.96
N ALA A 213 0.67 24.31 -4.00
CA ALA A 213 0.05 23.64 -5.12
C ALA A 213 -1.36 23.17 -4.75
N VAL A 214 -2.20 23.01 -5.77
CA VAL A 214 -3.59 22.59 -5.62
C VAL A 214 -3.88 21.46 -6.60
N VAL A 215 -4.50 20.39 -6.10
CA VAL A 215 -5.02 19.30 -6.92
C VAL A 215 -6.46 18.97 -6.49
N GLY A 216 -7.29 18.61 -7.45
CA GLY A 216 -8.65 18.14 -7.22
C GLY A 216 -8.81 16.68 -7.59
N PHE A 217 -9.70 15.98 -6.89
CA PHE A 217 -10.13 14.63 -7.25
C PHE A 217 -11.64 14.55 -7.24
N ALA A 218 -12.24 14.23 -8.39
CA ALA A 218 -13.62 13.77 -8.44
C ALA A 218 -13.67 12.31 -8.02
N VAL A 219 -14.21 12.02 -6.84
CA VAL A 219 -14.24 10.67 -6.27
C VAL A 219 -15.53 10.46 -5.47
N ARG A 220 -16.10 9.26 -5.57
CA ARG A 220 -17.27 8.90 -4.77
C ARG A 220 -16.92 8.92 -3.28
N GLY A 221 -17.74 9.62 -2.50
CA GLY A 221 -17.56 9.73 -1.05
C GLY A 221 -16.35 10.60 -0.69
N ALA A 222 -16.16 11.74 -1.36
CA ALA A 222 -15.04 12.65 -1.09
C ALA A 222 -14.97 13.09 0.39
N GLU A 223 -16.11 13.11 1.10
CA GLU A 223 -16.16 13.35 2.55
C GLU A 223 -15.47 12.23 3.35
N ASP A 224 -15.69 10.96 2.98
CA ASP A 224 -15.02 9.82 3.61
C ASP A 224 -13.51 9.85 3.35
N TRP A 225 -13.10 10.26 2.14
CA TRP A 225 -11.70 10.48 1.78
C TRP A 225 -11.08 11.60 2.61
N ALA A 226 -11.72 12.77 2.69
CA ALA A 226 -11.24 13.89 3.50
C ALA A 226 -11.12 13.49 4.97
N ALA A 227 -12.11 12.78 5.52
CA ALA A 227 -12.07 12.28 6.89
C ALA A 227 -10.97 11.22 7.09
N ALA A 228 -10.72 10.36 6.10
CA ALA A 228 -9.63 9.38 6.16
C ALA A 228 -8.25 10.05 6.14
N ILE A 229 -8.08 11.09 5.33
CA ILE A 229 -6.85 11.89 5.27
C ILE A 229 -6.64 12.64 6.59
N ALA A 230 -7.65 13.37 7.07
CA ALA A 230 -7.56 14.18 8.29
C ALA A 230 -7.26 13.34 9.55
N ARG A 231 -7.70 12.08 9.61
CA ARG A 231 -7.35 11.15 10.70
C ARG A 231 -5.86 10.77 10.73
N ARG A 232 -5.14 10.97 9.63
CA ARG A 232 -3.74 10.55 9.46
C ARG A 232 -2.76 11.73 9.38
N THR A 233 -3.25 12.93 9.22
CA THR A 233 -2.41 14.14 9.22
C THR A 233 -2.08 14.52 10.66
N ALA A 234 -0.81 14.85 10.91
CA ALA A 234 -0.33 15.22 12.24
C ALA A 234 -0.92 16.57 12.71
N ALA A 235 -1.18 17.48 11.76
CA ALA A 235 -1.87 18.73 12.00
C ALA A 235 -3.37 18.57 11.69
N PRO A 236 -4.28 19.11 12.52
CA PRO A 236 -5.70 19.15 12.21
C PRO A 236 -5.92 19.95 10.92
N LEU A 237 -6.34 19.27 9.85
CA LEU A 237 -6.76 19.95 8.63
C LEU A 237 -8.19 20.42 8.80
N ALA A 238 -8.42 21.72 8.60
CA ALA A 238 -9.76 22.26 8.53
C ALA A 238 -10.44 21.73 7.24
N ILE A 239 -11.45 20.86 7.40
CA ILE A 239 -12.29 20.40 6.30
C ILE A 239 -13.36 21.47 6.08
N HIS A 240 -13.30 22.18 4.96
CA HIS A 240 -14.36 23.12 4.61
C HIS A 240 -15.33 22.48 3.62
N SER A 241 -16.62 22.52 3.95
CA SER A 241 -17.66 22.29 2.96
C SER A 241 -17.77 23.56 2.10
N GLY A 242 -17.29 23.51 0.86
CA GLY A 242 -17.35 24.64 -0.05
C GLY A 242 -18.81 25.02 -0.31
N ARG A 243 -19.18 26.28 -0.09
CA ARG A 243 -20.44 26.84 -0.60
C ARG A 243 -20.16 27.36 -2.00
N LYS A 244 -21.01 27.06 -2.99
CA LYS A 244 -20.95 27.68 -4.32
C LYS A 244 -20.85 29.20 -4.13
N ARG A 245 -19.79 29.85 -4.63
CA ARG A 245 -19.72 31.33 -4.66
C ARG A 245 -20.89 31.83 -5.52
N LYS A 246 -21.51 32.93 -5.10
CA LYS A 246 -22.80 33.43 -5.59
C LYS A 246 -22.75 34.06 -7.00
N ASP A 247 -21.65 33.96 -7.73
CA ASP A 247 -21.46 34.74 -8.97
C ASP A 247 -21.54 33.94 -10.29
N ASP A 248 -21.95 32.67 -10.26
CA ASP A 248 -22.22 31.90 -11.49
C ASP A 248 -23.66 32.09 -12.02
N THR A 249 -24.12 33.34 -12.06
CA THR A 249 -25.26 33.74 -12.89
C THR A 249 -24.98 35.14 -13.40
N ASN A 250 -24.29 35.20 -14.54
CA ASN A 250 -24.67 36.03 -15.67
C ASN A 250 -24.05 35.45 -16.95
#